data_AF-A0A914WWE0-F1
#
_entry.id   AF-A0A914WWE0-F1
#
_cell.length_a   1.000
_cell.length_b   1.000
_cell.length_c   1.000
_cell.angle_alpha   90.00
_cell.angle_beta   90.00
_cell.angle_gamma   90.00
#
_symmetry.space_group_name_H-M   'P 1'
#
loop_
_entity.id
_entity.type
_entity.pdbx_description
1 polymer ?
#
loop_
_entity_poly.entity_id
_entity_poly.type
_entity_poly.pdbx_seq_one_letter_code
_entity_poly.pdbx_strand_id
1 'polypeptide(L)'
;SILTVLITKTRRETSFVVSVYEMGGRVLVDCRRSKGDGLEFKRAFVAVKQKLNDVVCRESGAWLEVNGLVCSQFQLSQLSLAQD
;
A
#
# COMPACT_ATOMS: atom_id res chain seq x y z
N SER A 1 -13.06 -3.43 -12.37
CA SER A 1 -13.04 -1.96 -12.57
C SER A 1 -12.01 -1.29 -11.68
N ILE A 2 -11.41 -0.16 -12.06
CA ILE A 2 -10.44 0.58 -11.21
C ILE A 2 -11.10 1.87 -10.74
N LEU A 3 -11.18 2.06 -9.42
CA LEU A 3 -11.62 3.31 -8.82
C LEU A 3 -10.41 4.02 -8.21
N THR A 4 -10.12 5.23 -8.68
CA THR A 4 -9.06 6.06 -8.11
C THR A 4 -9.69 7.17 -7.27
N VAL A 5 -9.37 7.20 -5.98
CA VAL A 5 -9.83 8.20 -5.03
C VAL A 5 -8.62 9.01 -4.55
N LEU A 6 -8.64 10.32 -4.75
CA LEU A 6 -7.62 11.21 -4.18
C LEU A 6 -8.05 11.62 -2.77
N ILE A 7 -7.22 11.32 -1.76
CA ILE A 7 -7.47 11.74 -0.37
C ILE A 7 -6.45 12.82 0.02
N THR A 8 -6.95 14.03 0.22
CA THR A 8 -6.15 15.20 0.63
C THR A 8 -6.43 15.52 2.09
N LYS A 9 -5.42 15.45 2.98
CA LYS A 9 -5.57 15.84 4.38
C LYS A 9 -4.88 17.18 4.63
N THR A 10 -5.65 18.26 4.75
CA THR A 10 -5.18 19.62 5.00
C THR A 10 -4.90 19.86 6.49
N ARG A 11 -3.74 19.39 6.95
CA ARG A 11 -3.11 19.95 8.16
C ARG A 11 -1.60 20.21 8.02
N ARG A 12 -0.93 19.54 7.07
CA ARG A 12 0.53 19.59 6.84
C ARG A 12 0.94 19.28 5.38
N GLU A 13 0.09 19.62 4.40
CA GLU A 13 0.37 19.42 2.96
C GLU A 13 0.76 17.99 2.53
N THR A 14 0.31 16.97 3.26
CA THR A 14 0.51 15.57 2.85
C THR A 14 -0.74 15.08 2.14
N SER A 15 -0.55 14.59 0.92
CA SER A 15 -1.62 14.01 0.09
C SER A 15 -1.19 12.64 -0.42
N PHE A 16 -2.18 11.78 -0.62
CA PHE A 16 -1.97 10.46 -1.18
C PHE A 16 -3.15 10.05 -2.05
N VAL A 17 -2.86 9.23 -3.04
CA VAL A 17 -3.84 8.62 -3.93
C VAL A 17 -4.17 7.24 -3.39
N VAL A 18 -5.45 6.90 -3.37
CA VAL A 18 -5.94 5.56 -3.07
C VAL A 18 -6.49 4.95 -4.35
N SER A 19 -5.91 3.84 -4.78
CA SER A 19 -6.39 3.09 -5.94
C SER A 19 -6.98 1.77 -5.47
N VAL A 20 -8.20 1.48 -5.92
CA VAL A 20 -8.95 0.27 -5.54
C VAL A 20 -9.07 -0.64 -6.75
N TYR A 21 -8.62 -1.89 -6.58
CA TYR A 21 -8.59 -2.91 -7.62
C TYR A 21 -9.39 -4.13 -7.18
N GLU A 22 -10.27 -4.61 -8.06
CA GLU A 22 -10.96 -5.88 -7.89
C GLU A 22 -10.07 -7.03 -8.41
N MET A 23 -9.82 -8.03 -7.55
CA MET A 23 -8.85 -9.11 -7.77
C MET A 23 -9.46 -10.46 -7.37
N GLY A 24 -10.23 -11.08 -8.28
CA GLY A 24 -10.69 -12.46 -8.14
C GLY A 24 -11.44 -12.76 -6.83
N GLY A 25 -12.38 -11.89 -6.45
CA GLY A 25 -13.15 -12.01 -5.22
C GLY A 25 -12.55 -11.31 -4.00
N ARG A 26 -11.38 -10.67 -4.14
CA ARG A 26 -10.79 -9.77 -3.14
C ARG A 26 -10.66 -8.35 -3.71
N VAL A 27 -10.49 -7.37 -2.82
CA VAL A 27 -10.24 -5.98 -3.20
C VAL A 27 -8.86 -5.57 -2.69
N LEU A 28 -7.99 -5.13 -3.58
CA LEU A 28 -6.71 -4.52 -3.25
C LEU A 28 -6.87 -3.01 -3.14
N VAL A 29 -6.43 -2.46 -2.02
CA VAL A 29 -6.40 -1.01 -1.78
C VAL A 29 -4.94 -0.57 -1.75
N ASP A 30 -4.50 0.10 -2.80
CA ASP A 30 -3.16 0.71 -2.89
C ASP A 30 -3.22 2.15 -2.40
N CYS A 31 -2.40 2.48 -1.40
CA CYS A 31 -2.25 3.84 -0.90
C CYS A 31 -0.88 4.37 -1.32
N ARG A 32 -0.84 5.33 -2.24
CA ARG A 32 0.39 5.92 -2.76
C ARG A 32 0.53 7.36 -2.32
N ARG A 33 1.60 7.67 -1.59
CA ARG A 33 1.97 9.06 -1.28
C ARG A 33 2.18 9.85 -2.57
N SER A 34 1.52 11.00 -2.71
CA SER A 34 1.68 11.90 -3.87
C SER A 34 2.50 13.14 -3.53
N LYS A 35 2.27 13.80 -2.39
CA LYS A 35 3.10 14.91 -1.86
C LYS A 35 3.22 14.87 -0.34
N GLY A 36 4.26 15.51 0.20
CA GLY A 36 4.47 15.70 1.65
C GLY A 36 5.37 14.65 2.32
N ASP A 37 5.43 14.68 3.66
CA ASP A 37 6.33 13.85 4.46
C ASP A 37 5.94 12.36 4.45
N GLY A 38 6.94 11.49 4.35
CA GLY A 38 6.77 10.04 4.30
C GLY A 38 6.32 9.46 5.64
N LEU A 39 6.76 10.04 6.77
CA LEU A 39 6.35 9.59 8.10
C LEU A 39 4.90 10.00 8.40
N GLU A 40 4.50 11.22 8.07
CA GLU A 40 3.09 11.65 8.15
C GLU A 40 2.18 10.77 7.28
N PHE A 41 2.58 10.45 6.05
CA PHE A 41 1.85 9.50 5.22
C PHE A 41 1.71 8.13 5.90
N LYS A 42 2.81 7.56 6.42
CA LYS A 42 2.76 6.27 7.14
C LYS A 42 1.85 6.33 8.37
N ARG A 43 1.91 7.40 9.17
CA ARG A 43 1.01 7.62 10.31
C ARG A 43 -0.46 7.64 9.87
N ALA A 44 -0.77 8.37 8.79
CA ALA A 44 -2.12 8.41 8.24
C ALA A 44 -2.57 7.05 7.70
N PHE A 45 -1.71 6.34 6.98
CA PHE A 45 -1.96 5.00 6.48
C PHE A 45 -2.27 4.01 7.61
N VAL A 46 -1.48 4.00 8.68
CA VAL A 46 -1.72 3.15 9.85
C VAL A 46 -3.06 3.48 10.50
N ALA A 47 -3.41 4.76 10.66
CA ALA A 47 -4.70 5.16 11.22
C ALA A 47 -5.89 4.70 10.36
N VAL A 48 -5.78 4.78 9.03
CA VAL A 48 -6.79 4.25 8.10
C VAL A 48 -6.87 2.72 8.20
N LYS A 49 -5.73 2.02 8.17
CA LYS A 49 -5.66 0.55 8.29
C LYS A 49 -6.29 0.05 9.59
N GLN A 50 -6.05 0.75 10.71
CA GLN A 50 -6.65 0.42 12.01
C GLN A 50 -8.17 0.57 11.99
N LYS A 51 -8.70 1.63 11.37
CA LYS A 51 -10.16 1.81 11.21
C LYS A 51 -10.81 0.76 10.31
N LEU A 52 -10.03 0.13 9.43
CA LEU A 52 -10.46 -0.93 8.54
C LEU A 52 -10.08 -2.33 9.05
N ASN A 53 -9.65 -2.47 10.30
CA ASN A 53 -9.13 -3.71 10.84
C ASN A 53 -10.09 -4.90 10.72
N ASP A 54 -11.40 -4.63 10.75
CA ASP A 54 -12.44 -5.66 10.66
C ASP A 54 -12.63 -6.23 9.24
N VAL A 55 -12.17 -5.50 8.22
CA VAL A 55 -12.31 -5.88 6.80
C VAL A 55 -10.97 -6.15 6.11
N VAL A 56 -9.85 -5.79 6.74
CA VAL A 56 -8.51 -6.07 6.21
C VAL A 56 -8.20 -7.56 6.31
N CYS A 57 -7.82 -8.15 5.18
CA CYS A 57 -7.44 -9.57 5.11
C CYS A 57 -6.18 -9.86 5.95
N ARG A 58 -6.30 -10.77 6.92
CA ARG A 58 -5.19 -11.20 7.80
C ARG A 58 -4.14 -12.07 7.09
N GLU A 59 -4.55 -12.78 6.03
CA GLU A 59 -3.70 -13.67 5.22
C GLU A 59 -2.92 -12.92 4.12
N SER A 60 -2.92 -11.59 4.15
CA SER A 60 -2.50 -10.77 3.00
C SER A 60 -1.07 -11.02 2.52
N GLY A 61 -0.13 -11.43 3.38
CA GLY A 61 1.27 -11.66 3.00
C GLY A 61 1.44 -12.68 1.87
N ALA A 62 1.01 -13.93 2.10
CA ALA A 62 1.15 -15.01 1.12
C ALA A 62 0.35 -14.73 -0.17
N TRP A 63 -0.85 -14.15 -0.05
CA TRP A 63 -1.65 -13.82 -1.23
C TRP A 63 -1.00 -12.73 -2.09
N LEU A 64 -0.40 -11.71 -1.47
CA LEU A 64 0.31 -10.67 -2.21
C LEU A 64 1.56 -11.23 -2.90
N GLU A 65 2.28 -12.17 -2.27
CA GLU A 65 3.45 -12.82 -2.87
C GLU A 65 3.09 -13.64 -4.09
N VAL A 66 2.06 -14.49 -3.99
CA VAL A 66 1.56 -15.32 -5.10
C VAL A 66 1.12 -14.47 -6.30
N ASN A 67 0.61 -13.26 -6.06
CA ASN A 67 0.19 -12.34 -7.10
C ASN A 67 1.29 -11.39 -7.57
N GLY A 68 2.53 -11.53 -7.08
CA GLY A 68 3.66 -10.66 -7.46
C GLY A 68 3.49 -9.20 -7.02
N LEU A 69 2.64 -8.94 -6.01
CA LEU A 69 2.28 -7.61 -5.52
C LEU A 69 3.17 -7.13 -4.37
N VAL A 70 4.15 -7.94 -3.95
CA VAL A 70 5.12 -7.54 -2.94
C VAL A 70 6.32 -6.89 -3.62
N CYS A 71 6.44 -5.57 -3.49
CA CYS A 71 7.66 -4.87 -3.89
C CYS A 71 8.71 -5.09 -2.80
N SER A 72 9.61 -6.00 -3.07
CA SER A 72 10.61 -6.45 -2.13
C SER A 72 11.83 -5.53 -2.23
N GLN A 73 11.93 -4.62 -1.27
CA GLN A 73 13.24 -4.18 -0.75
C GLN A 73 14.15 -5.40 -0.43
N PHE A 74 13.53 -6.57 -0.19
CA PHE A 74 14.15 -7.87 0.00
C PHE A 74 14.67 -8.56 -1.29
N GLN A 75 14.19 -8.21 -2.48
CA GLN A 75 14.63 -8.85 -3.74
C GLN A 75 15.72 -8.03 -4.41
N LEU A 76 15.75 -6.71 -4.19
CA LEU A 76 16.90 -5.89 -4.55
C LEU A 76 18.15 -6.24 -3.73
N SER A 77 17.99 -6.61 -2.44
CA SER A 77 19.12 -7.06 -1.62
C SER A 77 19.64 -8.45 -2.00
N GLN A 78 18.77 -9.35 -2.48
CA GLN A 78 19.17 -10.68 -2.97
C GLN A 78 19.76 -10.61 -4.39
N LEU A 79 19.26 -9.72 -5.26
CA LEU A 79 19.82 -9.49 -6.59
C LEU A 79 21.18 -8.79 -6.54
N SER A 80 21.43 -7.90 -5.57
CA SER A 80 22.75 -7.28 -5.40
C SER A 80 23.82 -8.22 -4.85
N LEU A 81 23.42 -9.30 -4.17
CA LEU A 81 24.32 -10.34 -3.63
C LEU A 81 24.59 -11.48 -4.63
N ALA A 82 23.84 -11.55 -5.72
CA ALA A 82 24.01 -12.56 -6.78
C ALA A 82 24.87 -12.06 -7.96
N GLN A 83 25.56 -10.92 -7.80
CA GLN A 83 26.43 -10.32 -8.83
C GLN A 83 27.91 -10.28 -8.46
N ASP A 84 28.33 -10.99 -7.40
CA ASP A 84 29.74 -11.27 -7.10
C ASP A 84 30.12 -12.71 -7.50
#